data_AF-A0AAW9F4K2-F1
#
_entry.id   AF-A0AAW9F4K2-F1
#
_cell.length_a   1.000
_cell.length_b   1.000
_cell.length_c   1.000
_cell.angle_alpha   90.00
_cell.angle_beta   90.00
_cell.angle_gamma   90.00
#
_symmetry.space_group_name_H-M   'P 1'
#
loop_
_entity.id
_entity.type
_entity.pdbx_description
1 polymer ?
#
loop_
_entity_poly.entity_id
_entity_poly.type
_entity_poly.pdbx_seq_one_letter_code
_entity_poly.pdbx_strand_id
1 'polypeptide(L)'
;MKVTGYGIALLVWLLAVGAQAANCTYQKNSLGQVRYRCDDGRQGTLRTDSLGRVRDSGTGQQWRQDANGTWRSNDGQTRREDALGRTRQSDGTVWRTDAQGKQKASDGTVCRTDSLNRPQCRGGDSKPPSLLPAKKK
;
A
#
# COMPACT_ATOMS: atom_id res chain seq x y z
N MET A 1 -4.70 -19.92 62.64
CA MET A 1 -4.47 -19.02 61.48
C MET A 1 -3.46 -19.67 60.55
N LYS A 2 -3.88 -20.11 59.36
CA LYS A 2 -3.00 -20.42 58.23
C LYS A 2 -3.89 -20.40 56.99
N VAL A 3 -3.82 -19.29 56.29
CA VAL A 3 -4.68 -18.97 55.14
C VAL A 3 -4.11 -19.67 53.91
N THR A 4 -4.99 -20.47 53.34
CA THR A 4 -5.06 -21.15 52.04
C THR A 4 -4.15 -20.58 50.95
N GLY A 5 -3.29 -21.44 50.39
CA GLY A 5 -2.56 -21.15 49.15
C GLY A 5 -3.50 -21.16 47.95
N TYR A 6 -3.53 -20.07 47.20
CA TYR A 6 -4.20 -19.99 45.91
C TYR A 6 -3.16 -19.89 44.82
N GLY A 7 -3.14 -20.91 43.96
CA GLY A 7 -2.27 -21.01 42.80
C GLY A 7 -2.49 -19.83 41.86
N ILE A 8 -1.38 -19.23 41.44
CA ILE A 8 -1.33 -18.19 40.42
C ILE A 8 -1.64 -18.85 39.08
N ALA A 9 -2.92 -18.86 38.68
CA ALA A 9 -3.32 -19.19 37.32
C ALA A 9 -3.23 -17.93 36.46
N LEU A 10 -2.00 -17.60 36.02
CA LEU A 10 -1.74 -16.60 34.98
C LEU A 10 -2.20 -17.16 33.63
N LEU A 11 -3.48 -17.01 33.31
CA LEU A 11 -4.00 -17.21 31.96
C LEU A 11 -3.71 -15.95 31.13
N VAL A 12 -2.53 -15.90 30.54
CA VAL A 12 -2.17 -14.92 29.50
C VAL A 12 -2.96 -15.29 28.24
N TRP A 13 -4.07 -14.61 28.03
CA TRP A 13 -4.80 -14.61 26.76
C TRP A 13 -3.97 -13.83 25.73
N LEU A 14 -3.08 -14.55 25.04
CA LEU A 14 -2.40 -14.08 23.84
C LEU A 14 -3.45 -13.93 22.72
N LEU A 15 -4.11 -12.78 22.70
CA LEU A 15 -4.77 -12.28 21.50
C LEU A 15 -3.68 -11.94 20.48
N ALA A 16 -3.27 -12.95 19.70
CA ALA A 16 -2.61 -12.72 18.44
C ALA A 16 -3.63 -12.05 17.50
N VAL A 17 -3.73 -10.73 17.61
CA VAL A 17 -4.40 -9.92 16.59
C VAL A 17 -3.51 -10.01 15.36
N GLY A 18 -3.76 -11.03 14.53
CA GLY A 18 -3.18 -11.07 13.20
C GLY A 18 -3.57 -9.79 12.50
N ALA A 19 -2.59 -8.99 12.07
CA ALA A 19 -2.83 -7.95 11.10
C ALA A 19 -3.31 -8.64 9.82
N GLN A 20 -4.63 -8.73 9.65
CA GLN A 20 -5.24 -9.34 8.49
C GLN A 20 -4.91 -8.43 7.31
N ALA A 21 -3.96 -8.84 6.47
CA ALA A 21 -3.66 -8.09 5.26
C ALA A 21 -4.93 -7.94 4.41
N ALA A 22 -5.36 -6.69 4.20
CA ALA A 22 -6.62 -6.43 3.52
C ALA A 22 -6.47 -6.60 2.01
N ASN A 23 -7.47 -7.23 1.37
CA ASN A 23 -7.51 -7.21 -0.08
C ASN A 23 -8.08 -5.87 -0.53
N CYS A 24 -7.39 -5.22 -1.46
CA CYS A 24 -7.79 -3.92 -2.00
C CYS A 24 -8.01 -4.01 -3.50
N THR A 25 -9.15 -3.51 -3.96
CA THR A 25 -9.46 -3.34 -5.39
C THR A 25 -9.31 -1.89 -5.78
N TYR A 26 -8.64 -1.64 -6.90
CA TYR A 26 -8.39 -0.31 -7.45
C TYR A 26 -9.06 -0.20 -8.82
N GLN A 27 -9.76 0.90 -9.05
CA GLN A 27 -10.47 1.17 -10.30
C GLN A 27 -10.11 2.56 -10.80
N LYS A 28 -9.50 2.61 -11.99
CA LYS A 28 -9.18 3.86 -12.68
C LYS A 28 -10.35 4.27 -13.58
N ASN A 29 -10.77 5.53 -13.50
CA ASN A 29 -11.77 6.08 -14.41
C ASN A 29 -11.12 6.76 -15.63
N SER A 30 -11.95 7.21 -16.57
CA SER A 30 -11.52 7.88 -17.81
C SER A 30 -10.74 9.18 -17.57
N LEU A 31 -10.95 9.82 -16.42
CA LEU A 31 -10.24 11.04 -16.01
C LEU A 31 -8.90 10.74 -15.31
N GLY A 32 -8.52 9.47 -15.20
CA GLY A 32 -7.29 9.04 -14.55
C GLY A 32 -7.34 9.02 -13.03
N GLN A 33 -8.49 9.31 -12.40
CA GLN A 33 -8.70 9.15 -10.97
C GLN A 33 -8.81 7.67 -10.63
N VAL A 34 -8.12 7.24 -9.57
CA VAL A 34 -8.20 5.87 -9.07
C VAL A 34 -9.05 5.85 -7.82
N ARG A 35 -10.11 5.06 -7.79
CA ARG A 35 -10.88 4.77 -6.57
C ARG A 35 -10.40 3.43 -6.02
N TYR A 36 -10.27 3.32 -4.70
CA TYR A 36 -9.91 2.06 -4.07
C TYR A 36 -10.85 1.72 -2.94
N ARG A 37 -11.08 0.41 -2.76
CA ARG A 37 -11.85 -0.16 -1.67
C ARG A 37 -11.17 -1.43 -1.20
N CYS A 38 -10.97 -1.52 0.10
CA CYS A 38 -10.36 -2.65 0.77
C CYS A 38 -11.40 -3.37 1.65
N ASP A 39 -11.19 -4.66 1.87
CA ASP A 39 -12.11 -5.50 2.64
C ASP A 39 -12.16 -5.13 4.14
N ASP A 40 -11.14 -4.42 4.64
CA ASP A 40 -11.05 -3.90 6.02
C ASP A 40 -11.76 -2.56 6.24
N GLY A 41 -12.51 -2.09 5.23
CA GLY A 41 -13.24 -0.83 5.27
C GLY A 41 -12.44 0.40 4.82
N ARG A 42 -11.12 0.28 4.58
CA ARG A 42 -10.34 1.38 3.98
C ARG A 42 -10.83 1.64 2.56
N GLN A 43 -11.10 2.90 2.26
CA GLN A 43 -11.50 3.33 0.92
C GLN A 43 -11.04 4.77 0.67
N GLY A 44 -10.95 5.15 -0.59
CA GLY A 44 -10.54 6.49 -0.94
C GLY A 44 -10.34 6.65 -2.44
N THR A 45 -9.79 7.80 -2.81
CA THR A 45 -9.48 8.12 -4.20
C THR A 45 -8.10 8.75 -4.31
N LEU A 46 -7.33 8.32 -5.32
CA LEU A 46 -6.12 8.99 -5.76
C LEU A 46 -6.47 9.89 -6.95
N ARG A 47 -6.22 11.19 -6.82
CA ARG A 47 -6.45 12.18 -7.87
C ARG A 47 -5.19 12.98 -8.16
N THR A 48 -4.80 13.02 -9.43
CA THR A 48 -3.73 13.89 -9.90
C THR A 48 -4.28 15.28 -10.21
N ASP A 49 -3.61 16.33 -9.72
CA ASP A 49 -3.92 17.72 -10.06
C ASP A 49 -3.12 18.20 -11.30
N SER A 50 -3.40 19.43 -11.75
CA SER A 50 -2.74 20.03 -12.93
C SER A 50 -1.24 20.26 -12.75
N LEU A 51 -0.74 20.23 -11.52
CA LEU A 51 0.68 20.37 -11.18
C LEU A 51 1.36 19.00 -11.01
N GLY A 52 0.65 17.90 -11.29
CA GLY A 52 1.16 16.54 -11.17
C GLY A 52 1.22 16.00 -9.74
N ARG A 53 0.59 16.67 -8.76
CA ARG A 53 0.48 16.13 -7.39
C ARG A 53 -0.65 15.13 -7.31
N VAL A 54 -0.41 13.98 -6.67
CA VAL A 54 -1.43 12.97 -6.41
C VAL A 54 -1.91 13.10 -4.98
N ARG A 55 -3.20 13.30 -4.78
CA ARG A 55 -3.82 13.34 -3.44
C ARG A 55 -4.61 12.08 -3.19
N ASP A 56 -4.40 11.49 -2.02
CA ASP A 56 -5.16 10.35 -1.50
C ASP A 56 -6.21 10.84 -0.49
N SER A 57 -7.48 10.72 -0.84
CA SER A 57 -8.58 11.16 0.03
C SER A 57 -8.84 10.23 1.22
N GLY A 58 -8.36 8.98 1.19
CA GLY A 58 -8.59 8.04 2.28
C GLY A 58 -7.54 8.13 3.39
N THR A 59 -6.33 8.60 3.08
CA THR A 59 -5.24 8.78 4.06
C THR A 59 -4.87 10.24 4.30
N GLY A 60 -5.27 11.16 3.41
CA GLY A 60 -4.81 12.55 3.42
C GLY A 60 -3.40 12.75 2.84
N GLN A 61 -2.73 11.68 2.41
CA GLN A 61 -1.39 11.78 1.83
C GLN A 61 -1.39 12.51 0.48
N GLN A 62 -0.34 13.28 0.25
CA GLN A 62 -0.11 13.98 -1.01
C GLN A 62 1.28 13.66 -1.53
N TRP A 63 1.32 13.12 -2.74
CA TRP A 63 2.54 12.70 -3.41
C TRP A 63 2.90 13.68 -4.53
N ARG A 64 4.19 14.01 -4.65
CA ARG A 64 4.73 14.78 -5.77
C ARG A 64 6.04 14.15 -6.24
N GLN A 65 6.21 14.05 -7.55
CA GLN A 65 7.47 13.62 -8.13
C GLN A 65 8.44 14.79 -8.24
N ASP A 66 9.69 14.59 -7.85
CA ASP A 66 10.77 15.55 -8.04
C ASP A 66 11.44 15.42 -9.42
N ALA A 67 12.36 16.34 -9.71
CA ALA A 67 13.12 16.34 -10.96
C ALA A 67 13.96 15.06 -11.16
N ASN A 68 14.35 14.41 -10.07
CA ASN A 68 15.18 13.21 -10.06
C ASN A 68 14.33 11.93 -10.22
N GLY A 69 13.01 12.05 -10.36
CA GLY A 69 12.07 10.92 -10.48
C GLY A 69 11.64 10.29 -9.15
N THR A 70 12.03 10.86 -8.01
CA THR A 70 11.64 10.40 -6.67
C THR A 70 10.28 10.99 -6.32
N TRP A 71 9.32 10.14 -5.98
CA TRP A 71 8.06 10.53 -5.37
C TRP A 71 8.27 10.82 -3.89
N ARG A 72 7.78 11.97 -3.42
CA ARG A 72 7.76 12.36 -2.01
C ARG A 72 6.35 12.63 -1.55
N SER A 73 6.02 12.12 -0.37
CA SER A 73 4.78 12.37 0.33
C SER A 73 4.93 13.53 1.32
N ASN A 74 3.83 14.16 1.69
CA ASN A 74 3.80 15.21 2.72
C ASN A 74 4.11 14.69 4.14
N ASP A 75 4.04 13.38 4.37
CA ASP A 75 4.42 12.70 5.61
C ASP A 75 5.89 12.22 5.63
N GLY A 76 6.69 12.60 4.62
CA GLY A 76 8.11 12.24 4.54
C GLY A 76 8.38 10.89 3.87
N GLN A 77 7.36 10.13 3.50
CA GLN A 77 7.56 8.89 2.73
C GLN A 77 8.13 9.20 1.34
N THR A 78 9.04 8.35 0.86
CA THR A 78 9.63 8.46 -0.47
C THR A 78 9.50 7.16 -1.24
N ARG A 79 9.42 7.29 -2.56
CA ARG A 79 9.35 6.16 -3.48
C ARG A 79 10.16 6.46 -4.73
N ARG A 80 11.05 5.55 -5.13
CA ARG A 80 11.89 5.71 -6.32
C ARG A 80 12.07 4.40 -7.05
N GLU A 81 11.98 4.45 -8.37
CA GLU A 81 12.34 3.32 -9.23
C GLU A 81 13.84 3.32 -9.51
N ASP A 82 14.48 2.16 -9.37
CA ASP A 82 15.89 1.95 -9.70
C ASP A 82 16.07 1.51 -11.16
N ALA A 83 17.32 1.48 -11.63
CA ALA A 83 17.65 1.11 -13.01
C ALA A 83 17.27 -0.33 -13.40
N LEU A 84 16.95 -1.18 -12.44
CA LEU A 84 16.49 -2.56 -12.66
C LEU A 84 14.95 -2.66 -12.61
N GLY A 85 14.25 -1.54 -12.60
CA GLY A 85 12.78 -1.47 -12.53
C GLY A 85 12.21 -1.84 -11.16
N ARG A 86 13.02 -1.83 -10.09
CA ARG A 86 12.52 -2.07 -8.73
C ARG A 86 12.16 -0.75 -8.08
N THR A 87 10.97 -0.68 -7.50
CA THR A 87 10.55 0.52 -6.76
C THR A 87 10.86 0.34 -5.28
N ARG A 88 11.69 1.23 -4.73
CA ARG A 88 12.08 1.25 -3.32
C ARG A 88 11.29 2.33 -2.59
N GLN A 89 10.76 1.97 -1.43
CA GLN A 89 10.09 2.87 -0.51
C GLN A 89 10.95 3.12 0.72
N SER A 90 10.77 4.28 1.38
CA SER A 90 11.54 4.65 2.59
C SER A 90 11.23 3.80 3.81
N ASP A 91 10.08 3.13 3.84
CA ASP A 91 9.71 2.15 4.86
C ASP A 91 10.47 0.81 4.72
N GLY A 92 11.34 0.69 3.71
CA GLY A 92 12.09 -0.54 3.40
C GLY A 92 11.38 -1.46 2.41
N THR A 93 10.13 -1.17 2.04
CA THR A 93 9.36 -1.98 1.10
C THR A 93 9.94 -1.87 -0.31
N VAL A 94 10.23 -3.02 -0.93
CA VAL A 94 10.71 -3.10 -2.31
C VAL A 94 9.67 -3.78 -3.18
N TRP A 95 9.29 -3.11 -4.25
CA TRP A 95 8.38 -3.62 -5.26
C TRP A 95 9.13 -4.08 -6.50
N ARG A 96 8.67 -5.20 -7.06
CA ARG A 96 9.15 -5.77 -8.33
C ARG A 96 7.96 -6.14 -9.19
N THR A 97 8.07 -5.91 -10.49
CA THR A 97 7.10 -6.38 -11.48
C THR A 97 7.64 -7.64 -12.13
N ASP A 98 6.86 -8.72 -12.17
CA ASP A 98 7.24 -9.96 -12.87
C ASP A 98 6.92 -9.91 -14.36
N ALA A 99 7.35 -10.94 -15.10
CA ALA A 99 7.18 -11.01 -16.55
C ALA A 99 5.71 -11.03 -17.01
N GLN A 100 4.78 -11.36 -16.12
CA GLN A 100 3.33 -11.34 -16.37
C GLN A 100 2.69 -10.02 -15.93
N GLY A 101 3.49 -9.02 -15.52
CA GLY A 101 3.01 -7.72 -15.07
C GLY A 101 2.43 -7.72 -13.65
N LYS A 102 2.55 -8.81 -12.89
CA LYS A 102 2.15 -8.82 -11.47
C LYS A 102 3.19 -8.07 -10.66
N GLN A 103 2.72 -7.20 -9.76
CA GLN A 103 3.58 -6.48 -8.83
C GLN A 103 3.64 -7.20 -7.50
N LYS A 104 4.84 -7.35 -6.95
CA LYS A 104 5.10 -8.00 -5.66
C LYS A 104 5.93 -7.07 -4.78
N ALA A 105 5.50 -6.89 -3.56
CA ALA A 105 6.22 -6.18 -2.52
C ALA A 105 6.98 -7.16 -1.61
N SER A 106 8.03 -6.68 -0.97
CA SER A 106 8.80 -7.45 0.01
C SER A 106 8.03 -7.74 1.31
N ASP A 107 6.96 -6.99 1.59
CA ASP A 107 6.07 -7.20 2.75
C ASP A 107 5.02 -8.31 2.52
N GLY A 108 5.05 -8.98 1.36
CA GLY A 108 4.07 -10.01 0.99
C GLY A 108 2.90 -9.49 0.16
N THR A 109 2.77 -8.18 -0.05
CA THR A 109 1.71 -7.63 -0.91
C THR A 109 1.89 -8.07 -2.36
N VAL A 110 0.84 -8.61 -2.97
CA VAL A 110 0.82 -9.00 -4.38
C VAL A 110 -0.35 -8.35 -5.08
N CYS A 111 -0.07 -7.60 -6.14
CA CYS A 111 -1.06 -6.94 -6.97
C CYS A 111 -1.11 -7.54 -8.38
N ARG A 112 -2.31 -7.91 -8.82
CA ARG A 112 -2.60 -8.38 -10.19
C ARG A 112 -3.69 -7.54 -10.81
N THR A 113 -3.57 -7.28 -12.10
CA THR A 113 -4.66 -6.69 -12.88
C THR A 113 -5.64 -7.78 -13.27
N ASP A 114 -6.94 -7.57 -13.02
CA ASP A 114 -7.99 -8.49 -13.45
C ASP A 114 -8.34 -8.30 -14.95
N SER A 115 -9.25 -9.15 -15.48
CA SER A 115 -9.69 -9.10 -16.88
C SER A 115 -10.40 -7.79 -17.26
N LEU A 116 -10.79 -6.97 -16.28
CA LEU A 116 -11.42 -5.67 -16.45
C LEU A 116 -10.43 -4.51 -16.26
N ASN A 117 -9.13 -4.80 -16.29
CA ASN A 117 -8.05 -3.84 -16.07
C ASN A 117 -8.07 -3.17 -14.68
N ARG A 118 -8.58 -3.86 -13.65
CA ARG A 118 -8.60 -3.37 -12.27
C ARG A 118 -7.50 -4.03 -11.46
N PRO A 119 -6.55 -3.26 -10.89
CA PRO A 119 -5.56 -3.83 -9.97
C PRO A 119 -6.24 -4.35 -8.69
N GLN A 120 -5.92 -5.58 -8.32
CA GLN A 120 -6.34 -6.23 -7.09
C GLN A 120 -5.09 -6.62 -6.30
N CYS A 121 -4.97 -6.09 -5.09
CA CYS A 121 -3.86 -6.35 -4.18
C CYS A 121 -4.31 -7.21 -3.01
N ARG A 122 -3.46 -8.15 -2.58
CA ARG A 122 -3.70 -9.05 -1.44
C ARG A 122 -2.41 -9.29 -0.68
N GLY A 123 -2.50 -9.72 0.59
CA GLY A 123 -1.40 -10.30 1.34
C GLY A 123 -0.50 -9.33 2.12
N GLY A 124 -0.58 -8.02 1.88
CA GLY A 124 0.05 -7.01 2.73
C GLY A 124 -0.65 -5.64 2.64
N ASP A 125 -0.07 -4.63 3.31
CA ASP A 125 -0.66 -3.29 3.44
C ASP A 125 -0.10 -2.25 2.44
N SER A 126 0.95 -2.62 1.71
CA SER A 126 1.61 -1.69 0.80
C SER A 126 0.75 -1.38 -0.43
N LYS A 127 0.61 -0.08 -0.72
CA LYS A 127 -0.04 0.36 -1.96
C LYS A 127 0.91 0.21 -3.16
N PRO A 128 0.48 -0.39 -4.28
CA PRO A 128 1.36 -0.61 -5.42
C PRO A 128 1.89 0.69 -6.03
N PRO A 129 3.13 0.69 -6.58
CA PRO A 129 3.73 1.83 -7.26
C PRO A 129 2.89 2.36 -8.41
N SER A 130 2.18 1.48 -9.11
CA SER A 130 1.39 1.76 -10.32
C SER A 130 0.22 2.71 -10.09
N LEU A 131 -0.16 2.98 -8.84
CA LEU A 131 -1.18 3.98 -8.51
C LEU A 131 -0.67 5.41 -8.69
N LEU A 132 0.64 5.61 -8.55
CA LEU A 132 1.26 6.88 -8.89
C LEU A 132 1.56 6.88 -10.39
N PRO A 133 1.24 7.95 -11.11
CA PRO A 133 1.52 8.03 -12.53
C PRO A 133 3.03 7.94 -12.76
N ALA A 134 3.46 7.14 -13.74
CA ALA A 134 4.83 7.22 -14.21
C ALA A 134 5.08 8.60 -14.83
N LYS A 135 6.32 9.11 -14.72
CA LYS A 135 6.71 10.32 -15.44
C LYS A 135 6.52 10.04 -16.94
N LYS A 136 5.63 10.78 -17.61
CA LYS A 136 5.62 10.76 -19.08
C LYS A 136 6.95 11.38 -19.52
N LYS A 137 7.76 10.60 -20.24
CA LYS A 137 8.98 11.09 -20.88
C LYS A 137 8.61 12.06 -22.00
#